data_AF-A0A947QW27-F1
#
_entry.id   AF-A0A947QW27-F1
#
_cell.length_a   1.000
_cell.length_b   1.000
_cell.length_c   1.000
_cell.angle_alpha   90.00
_cell.angle_beta   90.00
_cell.angle_gamma   90.00
#
_symmetry.space_group_name_H-M   'P 1'
#
loop_
_entity.id
_entity.type
_entity.pdbx_description
1 polymer ?
#
loop_
_entity_poly.entity_id
_entity_poly.type
_entity_poly.pdbx_seq_one_letter_code
_entity_poly.pdbx_strand_id
1 'polypeptide(L)'
;MDDLFPQIPSEELNRARKRIWNSLEASLPERDPVLSTLRMASKNVEATRLKKVQAKERILDLLPDHEARPSYRIKAWHTLFERRVWSVATLSVLFVSIFAPLFQMPVASAGVSNVLEMVRGSATVVRNSELIHVDDALVLFEGDRVRMEEGAMANIQFVDDSRISLASDADVVLTELFVNPGNSARTEVVVDVFGGQVWTQVLNLVSGDSFLAVRFSNGEVVARQRASFNISVSENKTELKVARNLVDLMVRTEDLVHTGTLGQGAFALVYNDEFSTGELSSEQMSDVWWMNNLAYGKQYALSIDEKYKKEAEGMMVLPGHILYPLKSLQENIQDMVTFTEQGKERLAMQRVKTRLSEAKVLVAKGDDIKAAQALDGYDNALTKAATIVSSDDLAAKLEESQKEFLSLDSKNMEKIDSHTEVLTVSQKLSLVPDLIEGGHYQLAYDYLLAYKEKSFSAIYELESLPLEERETKIEEMLPAKLKDLHMLRIIAAMPELGGAIDINSQMIQEMSMMILTLRERELKDLSAFIQDERAKEDQFDLYTRLKDPLELTPQVSEQFQALEQQVSQSETGSVVVEIITTEAATDPRLEVSHANKAEDETESSD
;
A
#
# COMPACT_ATOMS: atom_id res chain seq x y z
N MET A 1 -29.08 -11.30 -16.38
CA MET A 1 -27.86 -11.69 -17.15
C MET A 1 -28.14 -12.99 -17.92
N ASP A 2 -29.37 -13.16 -18.44
CA ASP A 2 -29.95 -14.50 -18.63
C ASP A 2 -30.07 -14.96 -20.09
N ASP A 3 -29.67 -14.11 -21.05
CA ASP A 3 -29.82 -14.36 -22.49
C ASP A 3 -28.56 -14.95 -23.18
N LEU A 4 -27.51 -15.29 -22.43
CA LEU A 4 -26.22 -15.75 -22.99
C LEU A 4 -26.11 -17.27 -23.25
N PHE A 5 -27.15 -18.06 -22.93
CA PHE A 5 -27.18 -19.50 -23.21
C PHE A 5 -28.47 -19.90 -23.94
N PRO A 6 -28.42 -20.24 -25.24
CA PRO A 6 -29.59 -20.78 -25.92
C PRO A 6 -30.00 -22.10 -25.28
N GLN A 7 -31.24 -22.17 -24.78
CA GLN A 7 -31.76 -23.37 -24.14
C GLN A 7 -31.77 -24.54 -25.15
N ILE A 8 -30.92 -25.54 -24.92
CA ILE A 8 -30.87 -26.75 -25.75
C ILE A 8 -32.25 -27.42 -25.72
N PRO A 9 -32.92 -27.62 -26.87
CA PRO A 9 -34.24 -28.23 -26.89
C PRO A 9 -34.24 -29.59 -26.22
N SER A 10 -35.25 -29.87 -25.38
CA SER A 10 -35.35 -31.13 -24.64
C SER A 10 -35.36 -32.37 -25.54
N GLU A 11 -35.77 -32.23 -26.81
CA GLU A 11 -35.60 -33.26 -27.84
C GLU A 11 -34.14 -33.61 -28.13
N GLU A 12 -33.25 -32.63 -28.26
CA GLU A 12 -31.84 -32.87 -28.57
C GLU A 12 -31.14 -33.57 -27.41
N LEU A 13 -31.46 -33.18 -26.18
CA LEU A 13 -30.96 -33.82 -24.96
C LEU A 13 -31.43 -35.27 -24.85
N ASN A 14 -32.69 -35.55 -25.24
CA ASN A 14 -33.21 -36.92 -25.34
C ASN A 14 -32.57 -37.73 -26.49
N ARG A 15 -32.31 -37.11 -27.65
CA ARG A 15 -31.57 -37.75 -28.78
C ARG A 15 -30.14 -38.09 -28.38
N ALA A 16 -29.44 -37.18 -27.68
CA ALA A 16 -28.09 -37.41 -27.15
C ALA A 16 -28.08 -38.56 -26.14
N ARG A 17 -28.99 -38.56 -25.16
CA ARG A 17 -29.16 -39.65 -24.18
C ARG A 17 -29.40 -41.00 -24.86
N LYS A 18 -30.22 -41.04 -25.90
CA LYS A 18 -30.50 -42.26 -26.68
C LYS A 18 -29.29 -42.75 -27.48
N ARG A 19 -28.49 -41.85 -28.07
CA ARG A 19 -27.21 -42.21 -28.74
C ARG A 19 -26.21 -42.82 -27.74
N ILE A 20 -26.04 -42.19 -26.58
CA ILE A 20 -25.12 -42.67 -25.52
C ILE A 20 -25.58 -44.05 -25.02
N TRP A 21 -26.88 -44.22 -24.78
CA TRP A 21 -27.42 -45.51 -24.34
C TRP A 21 -27.22 -46.62 -25.37
N ASN A 22 -27.51 -46.36 -26.65
CA ASN A 22 -27.30 -47.35 -27.72
C ASN A 22 -25.81 -47.70 -27.91
N SER A 23 -24.90 -46.75 -27.70
CA SER A 23 -23.44 -46.98 -27.73
C SER A 23 -22.98 -47.89 -26.58
N LEU A 24 -23.53 -47.67 -25.38
CA LEU A 24 -23.29 -48.52 -24.21
C LEU A 24 -23.90 -49.92 -24.37
N GLU A 25 -25.09 -50.05 -24.95
CA GLU A 25 -25.72 -51.36 -25.18
C GLU A 25 -24.97 -52.18 -26.24
N ALA A 26 -24.39 -51.54 -27.27
CA ALA A 26 -23.56 -52.19 -28.28
C ALA A 26 -22.14 -52.59 -27.81
N SER A 27 -21.67 -52.08 -26.67
CA SER A 27 -20.32 -52.34 -26.14
C SER A 27 -20.29 -53.34 -24.97
N LEU A 28 -21.43 -53.91 -24.60
CA LEU A 28 -21.51 -54.99 -23.60
C LEU A 28 -21.32 -56.37 -24.27
N PRO A 29 -20.38 -57.21 -23.81
CA PRO A 29 -20.09 -58.49 -24.45
C PRO A 29 -21.26 -59.48 -24.32
N GLU A 30 -21.65 -60.08 -25.44
CA GLU A 30 -22.94 -60.73 -25.66
C GLU A 30 -23.13 -62.11 -24.97
N ARG A 31 -22.23 -62.51 -24.05
CA ARG A 31 -22.27 -63.84 -23.40
C ARG A 31 -21.84 -63.78 -21.93
N ASP A 32 -22.78 -63.43 -21.07
CA ASP A 32 -22.72 -63.80 -19.65
C ASP A 32 -24.09 -64.35 -19.18
N PRO A 33 -24.20 -65.65 -18.84
CA PRO A 33 -25.47 -66.25 -18.37
C PRO A 33 -25.94 -65.68 -17.01
N VAL A 34 -25.07 -64.96 -16.28
CA VAL A 34 -25.45 -64.24 -15.05
C VAL A 34 -26.32 -63.02 -15.37
N LEU A 35 -26.13 -62.37 -16.53
CA LEU A 35 -26.90 -61.18 -16.90
C LEU A 35 -28.34 -61.52 -17.37
N SER A 36 -28.57 -62.67 -18.00
CA SER A 36 -29.92 -63.08 -18.41
C SER A 36 -30.79 -63.50 -17.21
N THR A 37 -30.20 -64.18 -16.22
CA THR A 37 -30.88 -64.53 -14.97
C THR A 37 -31.19 -63.29 -14.12
N LEU A 38 -30.28 -62.31 -14.06
CA LEU A 38 -30.55 -61.00 -13.45
C LEU A 38 -31.64 -60.21 -14.21
N ARG A 39 -31.64 -60.20 -15.55
CA ARG A 39 -32.69 -59.53 -16.37
C ARG A 39 -34.08 -60.14 -16.18
N MET A 40 -34.19 -61.43 -15.86
CA MET A 40 -35.47 -62.06 -15.48
C MET A 40 -35.86 -61.75 -14.03
N ALA A 41 -34.91 -61.80 -13.08
CA ALA A 41 -35.18 -61.52 -11.68
C ALA A 41 -35.56 -60.05 -11.41
N SER A 42 -34.98 -59.09 -12.15
CA SER A 42 -35.19 -57.66 -11.91
C SER A 42 -36.50 -57.11 -12.47
N LYS A 43 -37.23 -57.85 -13.31
CA LYS A 43 -38.30 -57.26 -14.15
C LYS A 43 -39.73 -57.40 -13.62
N ASN A 44 -39.98 -58.16 -12.54
CA ASN A 44 -41.35 -58.41 -12.04
C ASN A 44 -41.48 -58.64 -10.51
N VAL A 45 -40.48 -58.32 -9.69
CA VAL A 45 -40.62 -58.45 -8.21
C VAL A 45 -40.00 -57.25 -7.49
N GLU A 46 -40.84 -56.49 -6.77
CA GLU A 46 -40.37 -55.56 -5.74
C GLU A 46 -39.79 -56.36 -4.56
N ALA A 47 -38.51 -56.70 -4.65
CA ALA A 47 -37.82 -57.41 -3.58
C ALA A 47 -37.72 -56.51 -2.33
N THR A 48 -38.46 -56.88 -1.28
CA THR A 48 -38.35 -56.31 0.06
C THR A 48 -36.89 -56.31 0.52
N ARG A 49 -36.49 -55.31 1.36
CA ARG A 49 -35.09 -55.12 1.81
C ARG A 49 -34.43 -56.42 2.27
N LEU A 50 -35.15 -57.27 3.01
CA LEU A 50 -34.65 -58.56 3.50
C LEU A 50 -34.21 -59.51 2.36
N LYS A 51 -35.00 -59.63 1.28
CA LYS A 51 -34.64 -60.46 0.11
C LYS A 51 -33.45 -59.89 -0.67
N LYS A 52 -33.29 -58.56 -0.71
CA LYS A 52 -32.10 -57.91 -1.29
C LYS A 52 -30.83 -58.19 -0.48
N VAL A 53 -30.93 -58.24 0.86
CA VAL A 53 -29.81 -58.63 1.73
C VAL A 53 -29.47 -60.11 1.56
N GLN A 54 -30.45 -61.01 1.63
CA GLN A 54 -30.23 -62.46 1.43
C GLN A 54 -29.69 -62.82 0.04
N ALA A 55 -30.10 -62.08 -1.01
CA ALA A 55 -29.52 -62.23 -2.34
C ALA A 55 -28.06 -61.73 -2.38
N LYS A 56 -27.74 -60.65 -1.66
CA LYS A 56 -26.37 -60.13 -1.55
C LYS A 56 -25.45 -61.08 -0.78
N GLU A 57 -25.94 -61.67 0.31
CA GLU A 57 -25.24 -62.73 1.07
C GLU A 57 -24.99 -63.96 0.18
N ARG A 58 -26.01 -64.50 -0.50
CA ARG A 58 -25.81 -65.63 -1.42
C ARG A 58 -24.88 -65.34 -2.61
N ILE A 59 -24.80 -64.09 -3.06
CA ILE A 59 -23.84 -63.69 -4.09
C ILE A 59 -22.42 -63.60 -3.50
N LEU A 60 -22.28 -63.20 -2.23
CA LEU A 60 -21.01 -63.23 -1.50
C LEU A 60 -20.55 -64.67 -1.23
N ASP A 61 -21.44 -65.58 -0.83
CA ASP A 61 -21.15 -67.01 -0.61
C ASP A 61 -20.80 -67.76 -1.92
N LEU A 62 -21.26 -67.23 -3.08
CA LEU A 62 -20.95 -67.77 -4.41
C LEU A 62 -19.70 -67.16 -5.04
N LEU A 63 -19.10 -66.13 -4.44
CA LEU A 63 -17.75 -65.71 -4.79
C LEU A 63 -16.79 -66.75 -4.17
N PRO A 64 -16.01 -67.49 -4.97
CA PRO A 64 -15.16 -68.53 -4.41
C PRO A 64 -14.11 -67.91 -3.47
N ASP A 65 -13.89 -68.55 -2.31
CA ASP A 65 -12.88 -68.15 -1.33
C ASP A 65 -11.49 -68.05 -1.98
N HIS A 66 -11.13 -66.83 -2.38
CA HIS A 66 -9.94 -66.55 -3.18
C HIS A 66 -8.64 -66.52 -2.36
N GLU A 67 -8.68 -66.90 -1.08
CA GLU A 67 -7.53 -66.85 -0.17
C GLU A 67 -6.42 -67.86 -0.52
N ALA A 68 -6.74 -68.94 -1.24
CA ALA A 68 -5.83 -70.09 -1.41
C ALA A 68 -4.74 -69.98 -2.50
N ARG A 69 -4.61 -68.87 -3.26
CA ARG A 69 -3.59 -68.76 -4.34
C ARG A 69 -2.89 -67.39 -4.42
N PRO A 70 -1.66 -67.23 -3.87
CA PRO A 70 -0.96 -65.94 -3.87
C PRO A 70 -0.59 -65.41 -5.27
N SER A 71 -0.47 -66.29 -6.27
CA SER A 71 -0.14 -65.91 -7.66
C SER A 71 -1.22 -65.07 -8.37
N TYR A 72 -2.47 -65.11 -7.91
CA TYR A 72 -3.54 -64.29 -8.50
C TYR A 72 -3.62 -62.88 -7.89
N ARG A 73 -3.21 -62.68 -6.63
CA ARG A 73 -3.22 -61.34 -6.01
C ARG A 73 -2.33 -60.37 -6.76
N ILE A 74 -1.13 -60.80 -7.19
CA ILE A 74 -0.16 -59.95 -7.91
C ILE A 74 -0.71 -59.51 -9.28
N LYS A 75 -1.28 -60.42 -10.08
CA LYS A 75 -1.87 -60.08 -11.38
C LYS A 75 -3.14 -59.24 -11.26
N ALA A 76 -4.01 -59.51 -10.28
CA ALA A 76 -5.18 -58.70 -10.01
C ALA A 76 -4.80 -57.28 -9.55
N TRP A 77 -3.76 -57.14 -8.70
CA TRP A 77 -3.22 -55.84 -8.32
C TRP A 77 -2.68 -55.07 -9.51
N HIS A 78 -1.84 -55.67 -10.36
CA HIS A 78 -1.33 -55.00 -11.57
C HIS A 78 -2.46 -54.49 -12.47
N THR A 79 -3.46 -55.32 -12.79
CA THR A 79 -4.58 -54.88 -13.66
C THR A 79 -5.49 -53.83 -13.02
N LEU A 80 -5.63 -53.81 -11.69
CA LEU A 80 -6.37 -52.76 -10.97
C LEU A 80 -5.55 -51.47 -10.83
N PHE A 81 -4.23 -51.56 -10.64
CA PHE A 81 -3.34 -50.40 -10.63
C PHE A 81 -3.27 -49.78 -12.02
N GLU A 82 -3.08 -50.56 -13.08
CA GLU A 82 -3.11 -50.10 -14.47
C GLU A 82 -4.43 -49.37 -14.77
N ARG A 83 -5.59 -49.98 -14.45
CA ARG A 83 -6.89 -49.32 -14.68
C ARG A 83 -7.04 -48.02 -13.89
N ARG A 84 -6.55 -47.94 -12.65
CA ARG A 84 -6.59 -46.70 -11.85
C ARG A 84 -5.64 -45.65 -12.40
N VAL A 85 -4.40 -46.01 -12.73
CA VAL A 85 -3.39 -45.12 -13.33
C VAL A 85 -3.90 -44.58 -14.67
N TRP A 86 -4.45 -45.42 -15.54
CA TRP A 86 -5.07 -44.97 -16.80
C TRP A 86 -6.29 -44.06 -16.56
N SER A 87 -7.13 -44.32 -15.54
CA SER A 87 -8.25 -43.43 -15.22
C SER A 87 -7.81 -42.07 -14.66
N VAL A 88 -6.72 -42.02 -13.88
CA VAL A 88 -6.12 -40.76 -13.40
C VAL A 88 -5.46 -40.03 -14.56
N ALA A 89 -4.69 -40.71 -15.40
CA ALA A 89 -4.05 -40.11 -16.57
C ALA A 89 -5.07 -39.53 -17.56
N THR A 90 -6.16 -40.25 -17.86
CA THR A 90 -7.22 -39.71 -18.74
C THR A 90 -7.99 -38.58 -18.07
N LEU A 91 -8.25 -38.62 -16.77
CA LEU A 91 -8.85 -37.50 -16.04
C LEU A 91 -7.94 -36.27 -16.06
N SER A 92 -6.63 -36.43 -15.84
CA SER A 92 -5.65 -35.35 -15.91
C SER A 92 -5.51 -34.78 -17.32
N VAL A 93 -5.48 -35.61 -18.37
CA VAL A 93 -5.49 -35.14 -19.76
C VAL A 93 -6.79 -34.42 -20.10
N LEU A 94 -7.94 -34.91 -19.63
CA LEU A 94 -9.23 -34.26 -19.85
C LEU A 94 -9.31 -32.92 -19.09
N PHE A 95 -8.80 -32.86 -17.87
CA PHE A 95 -8.71 -31.63 -17.07
C PHE A 95 -7.77 -30.62 -17.76
N VAL A 96 -6.57 -31.03 -18.16
CA VAL A 96 -5.66 -30.17 -18.94
C VAL A 96 -6.31 -29.75 -20.26
N SER A 97 -7.04 -30.61 -20.97
CA SER A 97 -7.66 -30.23 -22.24
C SER A 97 -8.86 -29.27 -22.08
N ILE A 98 -9.62 -29.38 -20.98
CA ILE A 98 -10.76 -28.49 -20.68
C ILE A 98 -10.30 -27.15 -20.09
N PHE A 99 -9.25 -27.16 -19.26
CA PHE A 99 -8.77 -25.98 -18.56
C PHE A 99 -7.57 -25.30 -19.23
N ALA A 100 -6.81 -25.94 -20.14
CA ALA A 100 -5.76 -25.27 -20.90
C ALA A 100 -6.28 -24.06 -21.70
N PRO A 101 -7.48 -24.07 -22.33
CA PRO A 101 -8.05 -22.87 -22.94
C PRO A 101 -8.33 -21.74 -21.93
N LEU A 102 -8.57 -22.05 -20.64
CA LEU A 102 -8.73 -21.05 -19.58
C LEU A 102 -7.37 -20.47 -19.15
N PHE A 103 -6.29 -21.25 -19.23
CA PHE A 103 -4.91 -20.77 -19.00
C PHE A 103 -4.25 -20.17 -20.26
N GLN A 104 -4.81 -20.43 -21.45
CA GLN A 104 -4.39 -19.90 -22.75
C GLN A 104 -5.36 -18.85 -23.30
N MET A 105 -6.32 -18.38 -22.50
CA MET A 105 -6.95 -17.09 -22.80
C MET A 105 -5.79 -16.11 -22.92
N PRO A 106 -5.59 -15.43 -24.08
CA PRO A 106 -4.69 -14.30 -24.08
C PRO A 106 -5.28 -13.36 -23.05
N VAL A 107 -4.55 -13.17 -21.94
CA VAL A 107 -4.91 -12.11 -21.01
C VAL A 107 -4.80 -10.87 -21.86
N ALA A 108 -5.95 -10.30 -22.21
CA ALA A 108 -6.03 -8.98 -22.79
C ALA A 108 -5.70 -8.00 -21.65
N SER A 109 -4.43 -8.04 -21.23
CA SER A 109 -3.69 -6.82 -21.02
C SER A 109 -3.99 -6.00 -22.26
N ALA A 110 -4.89 -5.03 -22.10
CA ALA A 110 -4.95 -3.89 -22.99
C ALA A 110 -3.55 -3.30 -22.87
N GLY A 111 -2.67 -3.71 -23.78
CA GLY A 111 -1.24 -3.48 -23.66
C GLY A 111 -1.06 -1.99 -23.56
N VAL A 112 -0.69 -1.51 -22.36
CA VAL A 112 -0.55 -0.08 -22.10
C VAL A 112 0.53 0.36 -23.07
N SER A 113 0.10 1.07 -24.10
CA SER A 113 0.93 1.49 -25.20
C SER A 113 1.39 2.91 -24.93
N ASN A 114 2.56 3.27 -25.45
CA ASN A 114 2.97 4.67 -25.43
C ASN A 114 2.06 5.43 -26.40
N VAL A 115 1.38 6.48 -25.95
CA VAL A 115 0.37 7.20 -26.74
C VAL A 115 0.71 8.68 -26.77
N LEU A 116 0.80 9.24 -27.98
CA LEU A 116 0.74 10.68 -28.23
C LEU A 116 -0.74 11.10 -28.26
N GLU A 117 -1.12 12.07 -27.45
CA GLU A 117 -2.45 12.69 -27.38
C GLU A 117 -2.30 14.20 -27.62
N MET A 118 -2.99 14.72 -28.63
CA MET A 118 -2.98 16.13 -28.99
C MET A 118 -3.89 16.93 -28.06
N VAL A 119 -3.33 17.94 -27.39
CA VAL A 119 -4.09 18.89 -26.57
C VAL A 119 -4.56 20.07 -27.43
N ARG A 120 -3.73 20.48 -28.40
CA ARG A 120 -3.99 21.59 -29.32
C ARG A 120 -3.12 21.47 -30.57
N GLY A 121 -3.66 21.90 -31.72
CA GLY A 121 -2.93 21.87 -32.99
C GLY A 121 -2.72 20.44 -33.47
N SER A 122 -1.66 20.22 -34.24
CA SER A 122 -1.28 18.93 -34.77
C SER A 122 0.22 18.66 -34.56
N ALA A 123 0.62 17.40 -34.75
CA ALA A 123 2.01 16.99 -34.73
C ALA A 123 2.33 16.15 -35.97
N THR A 124 3.61 16.08 -36.34
CA THR A 124 4.11 15.15 -37.35
C THR A 124 5.06 14.15 -36.70
N VAL A 125 4.72 12.87 -36.79
CA VAL A 125 5.55 11.77 -36.32
C VAL A 125 6.30 11.15 -37.51
N VAL A 126 7.64 11.14 -37.44
CA VAL A 126 8.50 10.50 -38.43
C VAL A 126 8.77 9.07 -37.98
N ARG A 127 8.28 8.09 -38.75
CA ARG A 127 8.43 6.65 -38.48
C ARG A 127 8.96 5.97 -39.73
N ASN A 128 10.13 5.32 -39.67
CA ASN A 128 10.74 4.65 -40.83
C ASN A 128 10.83 5.52 -42.11
N SER A 129 11.12 6.82 -41.93
CA SER A 129 11.11 7.85 -42.98
C SER A 129 9.74 8.22 -43.59
N GLU A 130 8.64 7.64 -43.11
CA GLU A 130 7.28 8.09 -43.39
C GLU A 130 6.89 9.24 -42.45
N LEU A 131 6.09 10.21 -42.95
CA LEU A 131 5.56 11.32 -42.17
C LEU A 131 4.09 11.04 -41.86
N ILE A 132 3.78 10.81 -40.58
CA ILE A 132 2.43 10.55 -40.08
C ILE A 132 1.94 11.83 -39.42
N HIS A 133 0.88 12.44 -39.96
CA HIS A 133 0.21 13.58 -39.31
C HIS A 133 -0.70 13.08 -38.19
N VAL A 134 -0.74 13.80 -37.07
CA VAL A 134 -1.51 13.43 -35.87
C VAL A 134 -2.33 14.63 -35.42
N ASP A 135 -3.66 14.50 -35.56
CA ASP A 135 -4.65 15.51 -35.18
C ASP A 135 -5.31 15.23 -33.81
N ASP A 136 -5.25 13.98 -33.33
CA ASP A 136 -5.96 13.49 -32.14
C ASP A 136 -5.06 12.59 -31.29
N ALA A 137 -4.92 11.30 -31.65
CA ALA A 137 -4.01 10.39 -30.94
C ALA A 137 -3.26 9.43 -31.87
N LEU A 138 -2.04 9.03 -31.47
CA LEU A 138 -1.22 8.03 -32.16
C LEU A 138 -0.47 7.14 -31.16
N VAL A 139 -0.49 5.82 -31.38
CA VAL A 139 0.40 4.88 -30.67
C VAL A 139 1.83 5.05 -31.17
N LEU A 140 2.74 5.25 -30.23
CA LEU A 140 4.17 5.50 -30.42
C LEU A 140 5.01 4.24 -30.19
N PHE A 141 6.11 4.13 -30.92
CA PHE A 141 7.10 3.06 -30.84
C PHE A 141 8.53 3.63 -30.69
N GLU A 142 9.46 2.77 -30.34
CA GLU A 142 10.89 3.10 -30.30
C GLU A 142 11.37 3.51 -31.70
N GLY A 143 12.17 4.58 -31.77
CA GLY A 143 12.64 5.21 -33.00
C GLY A 143 11.70 6.25 -33.60
N ASP A 144 10.48 6.44 -33.08
CA ASP A 144 9.59 7.51 -33.53
C ASP A 144 10.13 8.90 -33.15
N ARG A 145 10.10 9.83 -34.12
CA ARG A 145 10.42 11.25 -33.90
C ARG A 145 9.16 12.09 -33.94
N VAL A 146 8.78 12.72 -32.84
CA VAL A 146 7.61 13.60 -32.75
C VAL A 146 8.05 15.04 -32.93
N ARG A 147 7.45 15.75 -33.90
CA ARG A 147 7.60 17.20 -34.08
C ARG A 147 6.27 17.91 -33.88
N MET A 148 6.25 18.89 -33.00
CA MET A 148 5.11 19.76 -32.75
C MET A 148 5.07 20.91 -33.76
N GLU A 149 3.88 21.28 -34.23
CA GLU A 149 3.70 22.50 -35.04
C GLU A 149 3.69 23.78 -34.17
N GLU A 150 3.77 24.94 -34.82
CA GLU A 150 3.72 26.25 -34.15
C GLU A 150 2.40 26.41 -33.38
N GLY A 151 2.48 26.74 -32.09
CA GLY A 151 1.32 26.86 -31.20
C GLY A 151 0.58 25.54 -30.89
N ALA A 152 1.11 24.39 -31.28
CA ALA A 152 0.60 23.08 -30.90
C ALA A 152 1.04 22.67 -29.48
N MET A 153 0.33 21.71 -28.88
CA MET A 153 0.67 21.10 -27.59
C MET A 153 0.17 19.65 -27.57
N ALA A 154 0.97 18.73 -27.04
CA ALA A 154 0.61 17.33 -26.90
C ALA A 154 1.11 16.72 -25.59
N ASN A 155 0.61 15.55 -25.24
CA ASN A 155 1.11 14.70 -24.17
C ASN A 155 1.57 13.36 -24.77
N ILE A 156 2.71 12.86 -24.34
CA ILE A 156 3.09 11.45 -24.48
C ILE A 156 2.85 10.79 -23.13
N GLN A 157 1.94 9.81 -23.09
CA GLN A 157 1.77 8.91 -21.95
C GLN A 157 2.57 7.63 -22.18
N PHE A 158 3.30 7.17 -21.17
CA PHE A 158 4.11 5.95 -21.18
C PHE A 158 3.43 4.79 -20.44
N VAL A 159 3.99 3.58 -20.61
CA VAL A 159 3.51 2.33 -19.99
C VAL A 159 3.47 2.39 -18.45
N ASP A 160 4.38 3.14 -17.83
CA ASP A 160 4.48 3.34 -16.37
C ASP A 160 3.69 4.55 -15.85
N ASP A 161 2.70 5.01 -16.62
CA ASP A 161 1.93 6.24 -16.37
C ASP A 161 2.79 7.50 -16.16
N SER A 162 4.08 7.49 -16.53
CA SER A 162 4.83 8.72 -16.71
C SER A 162 4.27 9.48 -17.92
N ARG A 163 4.44 10.81 -17.91
CA ARG A 163 3.98 11.69 -18.98
C ARG A 163 5.05 12.70 -19.36
N ILE A 164 5.23 12.92 -20.66
CA ILE A 164 5.94 14.08 -21.19
C ILE A 164 4.94 14.97 -21.93
N SER A 165 4.79 16.21 -21.48
CA SER A 165 3.99 17.24 -22.17
C SER A 165 4.92 18.07 -23.07
N LEU A 166 4.60 18.13 -24.36
CA LEU A 166 5.35 18.82 -25.41
C LEU A 166 4.72 20.19 -25.69
N ALA A 167 5.52 21.25 -25.64
CA ALA A 167 5.12 22.60 -26.05
C ALA A 167 5.19 22.75 -27.58
N SER A 168 4.91 23.96 -28.09
CA SER A 168 5.13 24.26 -29.51
C SER A 168 6.60 24.08 -29.89
N ASP A 169 6.82 23.74 -31.15
CA ASP A 169 8.16 23.63 -31.76
C ASP A 169 9.08 22.58 -31.09
N ALA A 170 8.53 21.73 -30.20
CA ALA A 170 9.24 20.62 -29.60
C ALA A 170 9.54 19.52 -30.64
N ASP A 171 10.80 19.07 -30.65
CA ASP A 171 11.29 17.99 -31.52
C ASP A 171 11.98 16.93 -30.64
N VAL A 172 11.33 15.77 -30.51
CA VAL A 172 11.77 14.68 -29.61
C VAL A 172 11.83 13.33 -30.33
N VAL A 173 12.75 12.46 -29.92
CA VAL A 173 12.86 11.07 -30.38
C VAL A 173 12.72 10.10 -29.20
N LEU A 174 11.95 9.04 -29.37
CA LEU A 174 11.77 7.99 -28.37
C LEU A 174 12.83 6.91 -28.60
N THR A 175 13.96 7.03 -27.92
CA THR A 175 15.17 6.24 -28.20
C THR A 175 15.15 4.87 -27.52
N GLU A 176 14.45 4.73 -26.39
CA GLU A 176 14.27 3.45 -25.69
C GLU A 176 12.90 3.44 -25.00
N LEU A 177 12.11 2.38 -25.22
CA LEU A 177 10.78 2.20 -24.62
C LEU A 177 10.64 0.79 -24.02
N PHE A 178 11.62 0.40 -23.20
CA PHE A 178 11.73 -0.96 -22.70
C PHE A 178 10.83 -1.23 -21.49
N VAL A 179 10.13 -2.36 -21.54
CA VAL A 179 9.31 -2.90 -20.46
C VAL A 179 9.69 -4.36 -20.29
N ASN A 180 10.14 -4.76 -19.10
CA ASN A 180 10.63 -6.12 -18.89
C ASN A 180 9.47 -7.14 -18.90
N PRO A 181 9.44 -8.13 -19.82
CA PRO A 181 8.32 -9.07 -19.92
C PRO A 181 8.21 -10.03 -18.72
N GLY A 182 9.27 -10.20 -17.94
CA GLY A 182 9.26 -10.95 -16.68
C GLY A 182 8.95 -10.11 -15.44
N ASN A 183 8.95 -8.77 -15.57
CA ASN A 183 8.61 -7.83 -14.50
C ASN A 183 8.12 -6.51 -15.12
N SER A 184 6.82 -6.38 -15.37
CA SER A 184 6.23 -5.18 -15.98
C SER A 184 6.40 -3.90 -15.17
N ALA A 185 6.84 -3.99 -13.90
CA ALA A 185 7.18 -2.84 -13.07
C ALA A 185 8.62 -2.33 -13.28
N ARG A 186 9.43 -3.01 -14.10
CA ARG A 186 10.71 -2.51 -14.59
C ARG A 186 10.54 -1.89 -15.98
N THR A 187 10.67 -0.57 -16.03
CA THR A 187 10.54 0.27 -17.23
C THR A 187 11.78 1.14 -17.41
N GLU A 188 12.26 1.23 -18.64
CA GLU A 188 13.44 2.01 -19.01
C GLU A 188 13.04 2.85 -20.23
N VAL A 189 12.84 4.15 -19.99
CA VAL A 189 12.33 5.11 -20.98
C VAL A 189 13.40 6.16 -21.25
N VAL A 190 13.80 6.32 -22.51
CA VAL A 190 14.78 7.32 -22.95
C VAL A 190 14.18 8.18 -24.04
N VAL A 191 14.21 9.50 -23.85
CA VAL A 191 13.73 10.48 -24.81
C VAL A 191 14.82 11.51 -25.13
N ASP A 192 15.19 11.61 -26.40
CA ASP A 192 16.17 12.60 -26.88
C ASP A 192 15.43 13.87 -27.33
N VAL A 193 15.76 15.03 -26.75
CA VAL A 193 15.17 16.34 -27.07
C VAL A 193 16.13 17.15 -27.92
N PHE A 194 15.71 17.47 -29.15
CA PHE A 194 16.51 18.26 -30.10
C PHE A 194 16.21 19.76 -30.04
N GLY A 195 15.02 20.14 -29.57
CA GLY A 195 14.61 21.54 -29.48
C GLY A 195 13.23 21.71 -28.83
N GLY A 196 12.90 22.96 -28.50
CA GLY A 196 11.62 23.36 -27.92
C GLY A 196 11.58 23.18 -26.39
N GLN A 197 10.38 23.01 -25.85
CA GLN A 197 10.17 22.88 -24.41
C GLN A 197 9.35 21.63 -24.07
N VAL A 198 9.83 20.87 -23.08
CA VAL A 198 9.20 19.64 -22.60
C VAL A 198 9.04 19.68 -21.09
N TRP A 199 7.89 19.21 -20.60
CA TRP A 199 7.63 18.98 -19.19
C TRP A 199 7.54 17.48 -18.95
N THR A 200 8.36 16.95 -18.05
CA THR A 200 8.35 15.53 -17.67
C THR A 200 7.74 15.36 -16.30
N GLN A 201 6.81 14.41 -16.17
CA GLN A 201 6.21 14.00 -14.91
C GLN A 201 6.32 12.48 -14.78
N VAL A 202 7.08 12.02 -13.80
CA VAL A 202 7.25 10.60 -13.48
C VAL A 202 6.33 10.24 -12.32
N LEU A 203 5.45 9.25 -12.51
CA LEU A 203 4.45 8.86 -11.52
C LEU A 203 4.72 7.51 -10.84
N ASN A 204 5.11 6.47 -11.58
CA ASN A 204 5.06 5.10 -11.08
C ASN A 204 6.29 4.24 -11.46
N LEU A 205 7.48 4.64 -11.01
CA LEU A 205 8.68 3.80 -11.04
C LEU A 205 8.76 2.97 -9.76
N VAL A 206 8.43 1.68 -9.84
CA VAL A 206 8.34 0.78 -8.67
C VAL A 206 9.60 -0.08 -8.48
N SER A 207 10.30 -0.40 -9.57
CA SER A 207 11.59 -1.12 -9.52
C SER A 207 12.73 -0.12 -9.35
N GLY A 208 13.72 -0.43 -8.49
CA GLY A 208 14.91 0.40 -8.30
C GLY A 208 15.82 0.51 -9.54
N ASP A 209 15.66 -0.42 -10.49
CA ASP A 209 16.31 -0.38 -11.80
C ASP A 209 15.55 0.48 -12.83
N SER A 210 14.29 0.88 -12.56
CA SER A 210 13.50 1.67 -13.52
C SER A 210 13.98 3.11 -13.57
N PHE A 211 13.90 3.71 -14.76
CA PHE A 211 14.19 5.13 -14.93
C PHE A 211 13.50 5.72 -16.16
N LEU A 212 13.23 7.02 -16.09
CA LEU A 212 12.96 7.86 -17.25
C LEU A 212 14.11 8.85 -17.41
N ALA A 213 14.81 8.77 -18.54
CA ALA A 213 15.89 9.67 -18.92
C ALA A 213 15.46 10.60 -20.05
N VAL A 214 15.80 11.89 -19.93
CA VAL A 214 15.64 12.88 -20.98
C VAL A 214 17.02 13.41 -21.36
N ARG A 215 17.44 13.12 -22.60
CA ARG A 215 18.72 13.54 -23.16
C ARG A 215 18.55 14.80 -24.00
N PHE A 216 19.62 15.57 -24.11
CA PHE A 216 19.71 16.74 -24.97
C PHE A 216 21.16 16.90 -25.46
N SER A 217 21.40 17.85 -26.37
CA SER A 217 22.68 18.04 -27.08
C SER A 217 23.92 18.03 -26.18
N ASN A 218 23.81 18.61 -24.98
CA ASN A 218 24.87 18.78 -23.99
C ASN A 218 24.63 18.03 -22.66
N GLY A 219 23.78 16.99 -22.61
CA GLY A 219 23.56 16.27 -21.35
C GLY A 219 22.37 15.31 -21.28
N GLU A 220 22.08 14.86 -20.06
CA GLU A 220 21.03 13.90 -19.70
C GLU A 220 20.50 14.21 -18.30
N VAL A 221 19.19 14.03 -18.11
CA VAL A 221 18.48 14.11 -16.83
C VAL A 221 17.80 12.80 -16.58
N VAL A 222 18.06 12.17 -15.43
CA VAL A 222 17.51 10.85 -15.09
C VAL A 222 16.64 10.94 -13.84
N ALA A 223 15.38 10.53 -13.96
CA ALA A 223 14.47 10.35 -12.85
C ALA A 223 14.31 8.85 -12.56
N ARG A 224 14.74 8.43 -11.36
CA ARG A 224 14.64 7.04 -10.85
C ARG A 224 13.45 6.83 -9.90
N GLN A 225 12.76 7.91 -9.57
CA GLN A 225 11.63 7.96 -8.66
C GLN A 225 10.60 8.96 -9.20
N ARG A 226 9.49 9.15 -8.48
CA ARG A 226 8.52 10.21 -8.77
C ARG A 226 9.25 11.54 -8.86
N ALA A 227 9.08 12.28 -9.96
CA ALA A 227 9.74 13.56 -10.19
C ALA A 227 8.88 14.43 -11.10
N SER A 228 9.12 15.74 -11.12
CA SER A 228 8.54 16.61 -12.14
C SER A 228 9.52 17.72 -12.48
N PHE A 229 9.82 17.89 -13.76
CA PHE A 229 10.84 18.84 -14.24
C PHE A 229 10.55 19.31 -15.66
N ASN A 230 11.03 20.51 -15.98
CA ASN A 230 10.91 21.13 -17.28
C ASN A 230 12.30 21.27 -17.92
N ILE A 231 12.44 20.89 -19.18
CA ILE A 231 13.63 21.16 -20.00
C ILE A 231 13.22 22.06 -21.16
N SER A 232 13.99 23.12 -21.42
CA SER A 232 13.90 23.94 -22.63
C SER A 232 15.24 23.89 -23.36
N VAL A 233 15.22 23.51 -24.64
CA VAL A 233 16.39 23.38 -25.51
C VAL A 233 16.25 24.34 -26.69
N SER A 234 17.25 25.19 -26.88
CA SER A 234 17.45 26.00 -28.08
C SER A 234 18.93 26.02 -28.47
N GLU A 235 19.27 26.54 -29.65
CA GLU A 235 20.59 26.40 -30.30
C GLU A 235 21.79 26.54 -29.34
N ASN A 236 21.79 27.57 -28.48
CA ASN A 236 22.87 27.88 -27.55
C ASN A 236 22.43 27.92 -26.07
N LYS A 237 21.22 27.46 -25.73
CA LYS A 237 20.67 27.50 -24.37
C LYS A 237 19.90 26.23 -24.03
N THR A 238 20.34 25.54 -22.98
CA THR A 238 19.60 24.46 -22.32
C THR A 238 19.24 24.89 -20.91
N GLU A 239 17.96 24.91 -20.56
CA GLU A 239 17.47 25.27 -19.21
C GLU A 239 16.64 24.13 -18.62
N LEU A 240 17.08 23.58 -17.49
CA LEU A 240 16.41 22.56 -16.70
C LEU A 240 15.89 23.18 -15.40
N LYS A 241 14.62 22.92 -15.07
CA LYS A 241 13.95 23.42 -13.86
C LYS A 241 13.24 22.28 -13.14
N VAL A 242 13.51 22.06 -11.85
CA VAL A 242 12.95 20.93 -11.08
C VAL A 242 11.79 21.40 -10.21
N ALA A 243 10.60 20.89 -10.50
CA ALA A 243 9.37 21.27 -9.83
C ALA A 243 9.05 20.40 -8.61
N ARG A 244 9.44 19.11 -8.64
CA ARG A 244 9.21 18.14 -7.54
C ARG A 244 10.30 17.11 -7.45
N ASN A 245 10.65 16.76 -6.21
CA ASN A 245 11.59 15.71 -5.81
C ASN A 245 13.01 15.91 -6.39
N LEU A 246 13.72 14.83 -6.67
CA LEU A 246 15.12 14.81 -7.09
C LEU A 246 15.26 14.26 -8.52
N VAL A 247 16.20 14.79 -9.29
CA VAL A 247 16.65 14.23 -10.57
C VAL A 247 18.17 14.21 -10.66
N ASP A 248 18.75 13.14 -11.19
CA ASP A 248 20.17 13.09 -11.50
C ASP A 248 20.44 13.86 -12.79
N LEU A 249 21.53 14.63 -12.82
CA LEU A 249 21.93 15.50 -13.93
C LEU A 249 23.36 15.17 -14.35
N MET A 250 23.54 14.95 -15.65
CA MET A 250 24.85 14.96 -16.31
C MET A 250 24.84 16.01 -17.42
N VAL A 251 25.75 16.97 -17.37
CA VAL A 251 25.97 17.98 -18.42
C VAL A 251 27.41 17.89 -18.90
N ARG A 252 27.63 18.02 -20.20
CA ARG A 252 28.95 18.10 -20.83
C ARG A 252 29.10 19.45 -21.49
N THR A 253 30.10 20.20 -21.03
CA THR A 253 30.64 21.39 -21.70
C THR A 253 31.89 21.00 -22.51
N GLU A 254 32.51 21.93 -23.25
CA GLU A 254 33.77 21.68 -23.97
C GLU A 254 34.90 21.29 -23.01
N ASP A 255 34.97 21.93 -21.84
CA ASP A 255 36.03 21.75 -20.85
C ASP A 255 35.75 20.66 -19.80
N LEU A 256 34.49 20.38 -19.44
CA LEU A 256 34.16 19.57 -18.27
C LEU A 256 32.86 18.74 -18.40
N VAL A 257 32.80 17.62 -17.68
CA VAL A 257 31.54 16.90 -17.43
C VAL A 257 31.09 17.19 -16.00
N HIS A 258 29.96 17.89 -15.87
CA HIS A 258 29.29 18.18 -14.61
C HIS A 258 28.32 17.05 -14.29
N THR A 259 28.44 16.43 -13.12
CA THR A 259 27.50 15.42 -12.62
C THR A 259 27.00 15.80 -11.23
N GLY A 260 25.71 15.68 -10.99
CA GLY A 260 25.11 15.94 -9.67
C GLY A 260 23.64 15.57 -9.62
N THR A 261 22.94 15.97 -8.57
CA THR A 261 21.50 15.78 -8.41
C THR A 261 20.88 17.15 -8.15
N LEU A 262 19.80 17.49 -8.88
CA LEU A 262 19.02 18.71 -8.64
C LEU A 262 17.77 18.36 -7.82
N GLY A 263 17.47 19.20 -6.83
CA GLY A 263 16.27 19.11 -6.03
C GLY A 263 15.17 20.08 -6.43
N GLN A 264 13.97 19.86 -5.89
CA GLN A 264 12.82 20.75 -6.04
C GLN A 264 13.18 22.22 -5.76
N GLY A 265 12.76 23.11 -6.65
CA GLY A 265 13.05 24.54 -6.56
C GLY A 265 14.37 24.95 -7.20
N ALA A 266 15.22 24.01 -7.64
CA ALA A 266 16.47 24.32 -8.32
C ALA A 266 16.31 24.40 -9.85
N PHE A 267 17.24 25.12 -10.49
CA PHE A 267 17.45 25.08 -11.93
C PHE A 267 18.93 24.83 -12.27
N ALA A 268 19.16 24.31 -13.47
CA ALA A 268 20.44 24.33 -14.15
C ALA A 268 20.30 25.01 -15.51
N LEU A 269 21.31 25.78 -15.90
CA LEU A 269 21.36 26.53 -17.14
C LEU A 269 22.72 26.28 -17.80
N VAL A 270 22.69 25.80 -19.04
CA VAL A 270 23.83 25.84 -19.96
C VAL A 270 23.57 26.94 -20.97
N TYR A 271 24.48 27.90 -21.09
CA TYR A 271 24.38 29.00 -22.05
C TYR A 271 25.73 29.31 -22.67
N ASN A 272 25.86 29.21 -24.00
CA ASN A 272 27.14 29.34 -24.72
C ASN A 272 28.27 28.50 -24.05
N ASP A 273 27.96 27.24 -23.72
CA ASP A 273 28.84 26.30 -23.02
C ASP A 273 29.14 26.59 -21.53
N GLU A 274 28.71 27.74 -20.98
CA GLU A 274 28.82 28.00 -19.53
C GLU A 274 27.72 27.27 -18.75
N PHE A 275 28.11 26.41 -17.80
CA PHE A 275 27.20 25.73 -16.87
C PHE A 275 27.00 26.53 -15.57
N SER A 276 25.74 26.69 -15.16
CA SER A 276 25.36 27.34 -13.91
C SER A 276 24.16 26.65 -13.26
N THR A 277 24.03 26.79 -11.95
CA THR A 277 22.91 26.26 -11.14
C THR A 277 22.44 27.31 -10.15
N GLY A 278 21.15 27.32 -9.81
CA GLY A 278 20.60 28.22 -8.81
C GLY A 278 19.19 27.85 -8.35
N GLU A 279 18.58 28.71 -7.56
CA GLU A 279 17.19 28.61 -7.12
C GLU A 279 16.25 29.29 -8.13
N LEU A 280 15.09 28.68 -8.37
CA LEU A 280 14.05 29.22 -9.24
C LEU A 280 13.49 30.52 -8.66
N SER A 281 13.45 31.57 -9.49
CA SER A 281 12.79 32.82 -9.11
C SER A 281 11.27 32.64 -9.02
N SER A 282 10.61 33.49 -8.22
CA SER A 282 9.15 33.55 -8.15
C SER A 282 8.52 33.83 -9.53
N GLU A 283 9.19 34.61 -10.39
CA GLU A 283 8.78 34.84 -11.77
C GLU A 283 8.82 33.55 -12.60
N GLN A 284 9.90 32.77 -12.53
CA GLN A 284 10.01 31.46 -13.20
C GLN A 284 8.97 30.45 -12.69
N MET A 285 8.62 30.49 -11.41
CA MET A 285 7.53 29.66 -10.84
C MET A 285 6.13 30.15 -11.23
N SER A 286 5.98 31.42 -11.62
CA SER A 286 4.71 32.01 -12.04
C SER A 286 4.39 31.85 -13.53
N ASP A 287 5.32 31.27 -14.30
CA ASP A 287 5.15 30.98 -15.72
C ASP A 287 3.86 30.18 -16.00
N VAL A 288 3.16 30.55 -17.08
CA VAL A 288 1.87 29.95 -17.44
C VAL A 288 2.04 28.48 -17.82
N TRP A 289 3.11 28.12 -18.52
CA TRP A 289 3.39 26.73 -18.88
C TRP A 289 3.72 25.88 -17.64
N TRP A 290 4.57 26.40 -16.75
CA TRP A 290 4.90 25.80 -15.45
C TRP A 290 3.66 25.54 -14.59
N MET A 291 2.83 26.57 -14.39
CA MET A 291 1.61 26.48 -13.57
C MET A 291 0.56 25.55 -14.18
N ASN A 292 0.38 25.58 -15.51
CA ASN A 292 -0.53 24.68 -16.21
C ASN A 292 -0.10 23.21 -16.04
N ASN A 293 1.18 22.90 -16.24
CA ASN A 293 1.67 21.53 -16.11
C ASN A 293 1.64 21.02 -14.66
N LEU A 294 1.87 21.87 -13.66
CA LEU A 294 1.67 21.52 -12.25
C LEU A 294 0.20 21.21 -11.92
N ALA A 295 -0.74 22.02 -12.40
CA ALA A 295 -2.16 21.84 -12.17
C ALA A 295 -2.70 20.58 -12.88
N TYR A 296 -2.43 20.45 -14.17
CA TYR A 296 -2.81 19.30 -14.98
C TYR A 296 -2.10 18.02 -14.50
N GLY A 297 -0.84 18.11 -14.07
CA GLY A 297 -0.11 16.99 -13.47
C GLY A 297 -0.69 16.52 -12.14
N LYS A 298 -1.26 17.42 -11.33
CA LYS A 298 -2.02 17.03 -10.11
C LYS A 298 -3.31 16.31 -10.47
N GLN A 299 -4.07 16.80 -11.44
CA GLN A 299 -5.31 16.15 -11.89
C GLN A 299 -5.05 14.77 -12.50
N TYR A 300 -4.01 14.65 -13.33
CA TYR A 300 -3.59 13.40 -13.94
C TYR A 300 -3.14 12.36 -12.91
N ALA A 301 -2.34 12.76 -11.91
CA ALA A 301 -1.99 11.85 -10.81
C ALA A 301 -3.24 11.31 -10.08
N LEU A 302 -4.23 12.17 -9.80
CA LEU A 302 -5.48 11.75 -9.17
C LEU A 302 -6.32 10.81 -10.06
N SER A 303 -6.34 11.01 -11.39
CA SER A 303 -7.06 10.12 -12.30
C SER A 303 -6.38 8.77 -12.47
N ILE A 304 -5.05 8.73 -12.41
CA ILE A 304 -4.26 7.49 -12.36
C ILE A 304 -4.49 6.76 -11.03
N ASP A 305 -4.46 7.45 -9.89
CA ASP A 305 -4.79 6.86 -8.58
C ASP A 305 -6.25 6.32 -8.55
N GLU A 306 -7.21 7.04 -9.15
CA GLU A 306 -8.61 6.58 -9.28
C GLU A 306 -8.74 5.39 -10.23
N LYS A 307 -8.00 5.37 -11.35
CA LYS A 307 -7.91 4.23 -12.28
C LYS A 307 -7.36 3.00 -11.55
N TYR A 308 -6.23 3.12 -10.86
CA TYR A 308 -5.67 2.03 -10.05
C TYR A 308 -6.62 1.58 -8.95
N LYS A 309 -7.35 2.49 -8.30
CA LYS A 309 -8.38 2.13 -7.33
C LYS A 309 -9.53 1.35 -7.99
N LYS A 310 -10.05 1.78 -9.14
CA LYS A 310 -11.10 1.06 -9.89
C LYS A 310 -10.64 -0.30 -10.42
N GLU A 311 -9.42 -0.38 -10.93
CA GLU A 311 -8.80 -1.62 -11.40
C GLU A 311 -8.54 -2.59 -10.25
N ALA A 312 -8.05 -2.10 -9.11
CA ALA A 312 -7.97 -2.87 -7.87
C ALA A 312 -9.37 -3.33 -7.43
N GLU A 313 -10.37 -2.46 -7.39
CA GLU A 313 -11.74 -2.80 -7.00
C GLU A 313 -12.44 -3.78 -7.96
N GLY A 314 -12.07 -3.80 -9.24
CA GLY A 314 -12.64 -4.65 -10.29
C GLY A 314 -11.90 -5.98 -10.47
N MET A 315 -10.58 -6.01 -10.27
CA MET A 315 -9.76 -7.23 -10.31
C MET A 315 -9.64 -7.91 -8.94
N MET A 316 -9.90 -7.20 -7.84
CA MET A 316 -10.13 -7.84 -6.54
C MET A 316 -11.43 -8.63 -6.60
N VAL A 317 -11.25 -9.93 -6.84
CA VAL A 317 -12.16 -10.96 -6.38
C VAL A 317 -12.24 -10.84 -4.86
N LEU A 318 -13.18 -10.02 -4.38
CA LEU A 318 -13.42 -9.78 -2.95
C LEU A 318 -13.99 -11.04 -2.27
N PRO A 319 -13.84 -11.19 -0.96
CA PRO A 319 -14.61 -12.13 -0.16
C PRO A 319 -16.10 -12.11 -0.54
N GLY A 320 -16.68 -13.29 -0.76
CA GLY A 320 -18.06 -13.44 -1.22
C GLY A 320 -18.31 -13.32 -2.73
N HIS A 321 -17.31 -12.97 -3.55
CA HIS A 321 -17.41 -13.11 -5.01
C HIS A 321 -17.36 -14.59 -5.42
N ILE A 322 -18.08 -14.99 -6.49
CA ILE A 322 -18.20 -16.40 -6.90
C ILE A 322 -16.84 -17.04 -7.27
N LEU A 323 -15.87 -16.24 -7.69
CA LEU A 323 -14.51 -16.68 -8.01
C LEU A 323 -13.56 -16.67 -6.80
N TYR A 324 -13.98 -16.24 -5.61
CA TYR A 324 -13.12 -16.17 -4.42
C TYR A 324 -12.50 -17.51 -4.01
N PRO A 325 -13.21 -18.66 -4.12
CA PRO A 325 -12.60 -19.98 -3.90
C PRO A 325 -11.49 -20.33 -4.91
N LEU A 326 -11.51 -19.75 -6.12
CA LEU A 326 -10.45 -19.94 -7.11
C LEU A 326 -9.23 -19.08 -6.77
N LYS A 327 -9.44 -17.85 -6.29
CA LYS A 327 -8.36 -16.99 -5.77
C LYS A 327 -7.64 -17.65 -4.59
N SER A 328 -8.37 -18.14 -3.59
CA SER A 328 -7.75 -18.83 -2.44
C SER A 328 -7.06 -20.14 -2.82
N LEU A 329 -7.56 -20.86 -3.82
CA LEU A 329 -6.87 -22.03 -4.39
C LEU A 329 -5.55 -21.63 -5.08
N GLN A 330 -5.56 -20.58 -5.93
CA GLN A 330 -4.36 -20.07 -6.59
C GLN A 330 -3.31 -19.62 -5.57
N GLU A 331 -3.72 -18.87 -4.54
CA GLU A 331 -2.86 -18.45 -3.44
C GLU A 331 -2.23 -19.66 -2.73
N ASN A 332 -3.01 -20.70 -2.41
CA ASN A 332 -2.50 -21.91 -1.75
C ASN A 332 -1.52 -22.70 -2.63
N ILE A 333 -1.74 -22.74 -3.95
CA ILE A 333 -0.78 -23.32 -4.91
C ILE A 333 0.51 -22.50 -4.93
N GLN A 334 0.42 -21.17 -4.88
CA GLN A 334 1.58 -20.29 -4.87
C GLN A 334 2.44 -20.49 -3.62
N ASP A 335 1.84 -20.66 -2.42
CA ASP A 335 2.59 -21.07 -1.22
C ASP A 335 3.35 -22.38 -1.43
N MET A 336 2.67 -23.38 -1.98
CA MET A 336 3.22 -24.74 -2.14
C MET A 336 4.39 -24.79 -3.12
N VAL A 337 4.40 -23.90 -4.12
CA VAL A 337 5.44 -23.82 -5.17
C VAL A 337 6.54 -22.80 -4.82
N THR A 338 6.34 -21.95 -3.81
CA THR A 338 7.35 -20.97 -3.38
C THR A 338 8.32 -21.59 -2.38
N PHE A 339 9.43 -22.13 -2.88
CA PHE A 339 10.38 -22.90 -2.07
C PHE A 339 11.38 -22.05 -1.26
N THR A 340 11.77 -20.87 -1.76
CA THR A 340 12.77 -19.99 -1.12
C THR A 340 12.17 -19.19 0.04
N GLU A 341 12.92 -19.02 1.14
CA GLU A 341 12.48 -18.26 2.32
C GLU A 341 12.10 -16.81 1.96
N GLN A 342 13.00 -16.06 1.32
CA GLN A 342 12.72 -14.71 0.80
C GLN A 342 11.48 -14.63 -0.11
N GLY A 343 11.19 -15.71 -0.85
CA GLY A 343 9.97 -15.82 -1.65
C GLY A 343 8.72 -15.94 -0.79
N LYS A 344 8.76 -16.76 0.27
CA LYS A 344 7.67 -16.93 1.23
C LYS A 344 7.43 -15.66 2.05
N GLU A 345 8.49 -14.96 2.47
CA GLU A 345 8.40 -13.66 3.14
C GLU A 345 7.67 -12.64 2.27
N ARG A 346 8.10 -12.47 1.01
CA ARG A 346 7.47 -11.58 0.03
C ARG A 346 6.00 -11.96 -0.22
N LEU A 347 5.71 -13.26 -0.40
CA LEU A 347 4.35 -13.75 -0.65
C LEU A 347 3.43 -13.55 0.57
N ALA A 348 3.93 -13.76 1.78
CA ALA A 348 3.18 -13.51 3.01
C ALA A 348 2.86 -12.01 3.17
N MET A 349 3.83 -11.12 2.97
CA MET A 349 3.61 -9.67 2.99
C MET A 349 2.67 -9.20 1.87
N GLN A 350 2.76 -9.77 0.67
CA GLN A 350 1.83 -9.49 -0.43
C GLN A 350 0.40 -9.86 -0.06
N ARG A 351 0.19 -10.99 0.64
CA ARG A 351 -1.14 -11.40 1.14
C ARG A 351 -1.67 -10.50 2.25
N VAL A 352 -0.81 -10.09 3.19
CA VAL A 352 -1.16 -9.11 4.23
C VAL A 352 -1.69 -7.83 3.56
N LYS A 353 -0.93 -7.24 2.63
CA LYS A 353 -1.38 -6.07 1.86
C LYS A 353 -2.66 -6.33 1.06
N THR A 354 -2.79 -7.50 0.44
CA THR A 354 -4.00 -7.89 -0.31
C THR A 354 -5.24 -7.95 0.60
N ARG A 355 -5.19 -8.66 1.72
CA ARG A 355 -6.33 -8.80 2.65
C ARG A 355 -6.71 -7.45 3.27
N LEU A 356 -5.72 -6.62 3.60
CA LEU A 356 -5.93 -5.25 4.06
C LEU A 356 -6.68 -4.42 3.01
N SER A 357 -6.25 -4.49 1.74
CA SER A 357 -6.90 -3.78 0.64
C SER A 357 -8.32 -4.28 0.33
N GLU A 358 -8.58 -5.59 0.46
CA GLU A 358 -9.95 -6.13 0.38
C GLU A 358 -10.84 -5.58 1.49
N ALA A 359 -10.34 -5.52 2.73
CA ALA A 359 -11.05 -4.92 3.85
C ALA A 359 -11.35 -3.43 3.61
N LYS A 360 -10.35 -2.65 3.19
CA LYS A 360 -10.50 -1.23 2.81
C LYS A 360 -11.62 -1.03 1.78
N VAL A 361 -11.63 -1.83 0.71
CA VAL A 361 -12.64 -1.77 -0.35
C VAL A 361 -14.03 -2.15 0.15
N LEU A 362 -14.14 -3.11 1.07
CA LEU A 362 -15.43 -3.55 1.62
C LEU A 362 -16.01 -2.55 2.63
N VAL A 363 -15.17 -1.92 3.47
CA VAL A 363 -15.58 -0.79 4.33
C VAL A 363 -16.06 0.38 3.47
N ALA A 364 -15.31 0.75 2.42
CA ALA A 364 -15.70 1.82 1.49
C ALA A 364 -17.00 1.53 0.73
N LYS A 365 -17.38 0.25 0.58
CA LYS A 365 -18.65 -0.20 -0.02
C LYS A 365 -19.78 -0.36 1.00
N GLY A 366 -19.53 -0.16 2.30
CA GLY A 366 -20.51 -0.33 3.38
C GLY A 366 -20.96 -1.79 3.60
N ASP A 367 -20.11 -2.76 3.24
CA ASP A 367 -20.39 -4.19 3.43
C ASP A 367 -19.68 -4.70 4.69
N ASP A 368 -20.11 -4.18 5.85
CA ASP A 368 -19.47 -4.34 7.15
C ASP A 368 -19.19 -5.81 7.52
N ILE A 369 -20.10 -6.72 7.14
CA ILE A 369 -19.98 -8.16 7.40
C ILE A 369 -18.80 -8.76 6.62
N LYS A 370 -18.66 -8.42 5.34
CA LYS A 370 -17.53 -8.91 4.53
C LYS A 370 -16.24 -8.18 4.88
N ALA A 371 -16.31 -6.91 5.26
CA ALA A 371 -15.15 -6.17 5.77
C ALA A 371 -14.56 -6.87 7.00
N ALA A 372 -15.40 -7.26 7.96
CA ALA A 372 -14.98 -8.05 9.12
C ALA A 372 -14.34 -9.41 8.73
N GLN A 373 -14.91 -10.11 7.73
CA GLN A 373 -14.30 -11.35 7.20
C GLN A 373 -12.95 -11.11 6.49
N ALA A 374 -12.78 -9.97 5.82
CA ALA A 374 -11.52 -9.59 5.20
C ALA A 374 -10.46 -9.21 6.25
N LEU A 375 -10.87 -8.59 7.36
CA LEU A 375 -10.00 -8.29 8.51
C LEU A 375 -9.56 -9.56 9.25
N ASP A 376 -10.45 -10.53 9.50
CA ASP A 376 -10.05 -11.86 9.99
C ASP A 376 -9.08 -12.54 9.01
N GLY A 377 -9.33 -12.43 7.69
CA GLY A 377 -8.39 -12.86 6.66
C GLY A 377 -7.03 -12.15 6.70
N TYR A 378 -7.00 -10.88 7.09
CA TYR A 378 -5.80 -10.08 7.29
C TYR A 378 -5.04 -10.54 8.54
N ASP A 379 -5.68 -10.68 9.69
CA ASP A 379 -5.03 -11.13 10.94
C ASP A 379 -4.44 -12.53 10.80
N ASN A 380 -5.14 -13.43 10.10
CA ASN A 380 -4.64 -14.76 9.75
C ASN A 380 -3.43 -14.70 8.79
N ALA A 381 -3.41 -13.76 7.84
CA ALA A 381 -2.24 -13.54 6.96
C ALA A 381 -1.07 -12.91 7.71
N LEU A 382 -1.35 -11.99 8.64
CA LEU A 382 -0.41 -11.29 9.49
C LEU A 382 0.31 -12.25 10.43
N THR A 383 -0.45 -13.11 11.11
CA THR A 383 0.07 -14.17 11.98
C THR A 383 0.97 -15.12 11.19
N LYS A 384 0.57 -15.52 9.97
CA LYS A 384 1.42 -16.34 9.09
C LYS A 384 2.70 -15.61 8.68
N ALA A 385 2.63 -14.33 8.31
CA ALA A 385 3.81 -13.53 7.98
C ALA A 385 4.77 -13.43 9.17
N ALA A 386 4.27 -13.19 10.38
CA ALA A 386 5.06 -13.14 11.61
C ALA A 386 5.73 -14.49 11.98
N THR A 387 5.19 -15.63 11.52
CA THR A 387 5.86 -16.94 11.66
C THR A 387 6.92 -17.24 10.59
N ILE A 388 7.03 -16.40 9.55
CA ILE A 388 7.91 -16.62 8.38
C ILE A 388 9.05 -15.59 8.33
N VAL A 389 8.77 -14.32 8.64
CA VAL A 389 9.74 -13.21 8.62
C VAL A 389 10.31 -13.00 10.02
N SER A 390 11.59 -12.66 10.13
CA SER A 390 12.20 -12.24 11.40
C SER A 390 11.57 -10.93 11.92
N SER A 391 11.46 -10.77 13.24
CA SER A 391 10.61 -9.75 13.90
C SER A 391 10.81 -8.32 13.42
N ASP A 392 12.06 -7.91 13.23
CA ASP A 392 12.41 -6.48 13.24
C ASP A 392 12.08 -5.79 11.91
N ASP A 393 12.35 -6.44 10.78
CA ASP A 393 12.01 -5.96 9.44
C ASP A 393 10.52 -6.18 9.10
N LEU A 394 9.88 -7.18 9.73
CA LEU A 394 8.43 -7.30 9.70
C LEU A 394 7.78 -6.10 10.42
N ALA A 395 8.21 -5.79 11.65
CA ALA A 395 7.61 -4.75 12.47
C ALA A 395 7.56 -3.39 11.76
N ALA A 396 8.64 -2.99 11.08
CA ALA A 396 8.68 -1.74 10.32
C ALA A 396 7.66 -1.71 9.15
N LYS A 397 7.58 -2.77 8.34
CA LYS A 397 6.65 -2.87 7.20
C LYS A 397 5.19 -3.06 7.64
N LEU A 398 5.00 -3.59 8.84
CA LEU A 398 3.70 -3.79 9.47
C LEU A 398 3.18 -2.48 10.10
N GLU A 399 4.06 -1.69 10.73
CA GLU A 399 3.78 -0.32 11.17
C GLU A 399 3.42 0.59 9.97
N GLU A 400 4.16 0.50 8.86
CA GLU A 400 3.83 1.19 7.59
C GLU A 400 2.44 0.79 7.07
N SER A 401 2.16 -0.50 6.96
CA SER A 401 0.87 -1.01 6.46
C SER A 401 -0.31 -0.65 7.38
N GLN A 402 -0.10 -0.60 8.70
CA GLN A 402 -1.11 -0.14 9.66
C GLN A 402 -1.37 1.36 9.57
N LYS A 403 -0.33 2.21 9.46
CA LYS A 403 -0.50 3.65 9.23
C LYS A 403 -1.30 3.92 7.95
N GLU A 404 -1.00 3.21 6.87
CA GLU A 404 -1.75 3.29 5.60
C GLU A 404 -3.22 2.85 5.73
N PHE A 405 -3.58 2.01 6.71
CA PHE A 405 -4.98 1.66 6.99
C PHE A 405 -5.70 2.73 7.80
N LEU A 406 -5.02 3.31 8.78
CA LEU A 406 -5.60 4.24 9.75
C LEU A 406 -5.72 5.67 9.18
N SER A 407 -4.97 5.98 8.12
CA SER A 407 -5.11 7.22 7.35
C SER A 407 -6.36 7.29 6.45
N LEU A 408 -7.29 6.33 6.53
CA LEU A 408 -8.51 6.30 5.71
C LEU A 408 -9.75 6.74 6.49
N ASP A 409 -10.22 7.95 6.18
CA ASP A 409 -11.52 8.56 6.54
C ASP A 409 -12.10 8.07 7.88
N SER A 410 -11.57 8.66 8.96
CA SER A 410 -11.96 8.49 10.38
C SER A 410 -13.47 8.42 10.64
N LYS A 411 -14.30 9.07 9.81
CA LYS A 411 -15.77 9.00 9.86
C LYS A 411 -16.34 7.58 9.69
N ASN A 412 -15.60 6.67 9.05
CA ASN A 412 -16.00 5.28 8.91
C ASN A 412 -15.45 4.40 10.05
N MET A 413 -14.39 4.82 10.75
CA MET A 413 -13.86 4.10 11.91
C MET A 413 -14.78 4.18 13.14
N GLU A 414 -15.55 5.26 13.30
CA GLU A 414 -16.49 5.45 14.42
C GLU A 414 -17.54 4.32 14.53
N LYS A 415 -17.85 3.61 13.43
CA LYS A 415 -18.72 2.42 13.44
C LYS A 415 -18.00 1.10 13.75
N ILE A 416 -16.68 1.07 13.60
CA ILE A 416 -15.84 -0.13 13.80
C ILE A 416 -15.38 -0.23 15.27
N ASP A 417 -15.67 0.79 16.09
CA ASP A 417 -15.12 0.94 17.44
C ASP A 417 -15.57 -0.15 18.47
N SER A 418 -16.50 -1.02 18.07
CA SER A 418 -16.84 -2.24 18.83
C SER A 418 -15.84 -3.40 18.69
N HIS A 419 -14.84 -3.29 17.80
CA HIS A 419 -13.86 -4.34 17.50
C HIS A 419 -12.38 -3.85 17.61
N THR A 420 -12.15 -2.60 18.02
CA THR A 420 -10.83 -1.93 18.14
C THR A 420 -10.10 -2.18 19.48
N GLU A 421 -10.43 -3.27 20.20
CA GLU A 421 -9.64 -3.73 21.36
C GLU A 421 -8.23 -4.23 20.97
N VAL A 422 -8.00 -4.54 19.69
CA VAL A 422 -6.78 -5.18 19.17
C VAL A 422 -5.56 -4.25 19.14
N LEU A 423 -5.73 -2.93 19.06
CA LEU A 423 -4.61 -1.98 19.04
C LEU A 423 -3.95 -1.86 20.42
N THR A 424 -2.64 -2.11 20.47
CA THR A 424 -1.84 -1.87 21.69
C THR A 424 -1.84 -0.38 22.04
N VAL A 425 -1.61 -0.08 23.32
CA VAL A 425 -1.71 1.30 23.79
C VAL A 425 -0.62 2.22 23.20
N SER A 426 0.59 1.69 22.95
CA SER A 426 1.65 2.41 22.23
C SER A 426 1.30 2.66 20.76
N GLN A 427 0.59 1.74 20.08
CA GLN A 427 0.04 1.99 18.75
C GLN A 427 -1.01 3.09 18.78
N LYS A 428 -1.95 3.09 19.74
CA LYS A 428 -2.95 4.17 19.89
C LYS A 428 -2.27 5.53 20.10
N LEU A 429 -1.22 5.60 20.93
CA LEU A 429 -0.43 6.82 21.10
C LEU A 429 0.24 7.30 19.80
N SER A 430 0.76 6.38 18.98
CA SER A 430 1.44 6.75 17.72
C SER A 430 0.54 7.42 16.67
N LEU A 431 -0.79 7.32 16.82
CA LEU A 431 -1.80 7.89 15.91
C LEU A 431 -2.29 9.28 16.37
N VAL A 432 -1.92 9.71 17.57
CA VAL A 432 -2.39 10.96 18.16
C VAL A 432 -2.00 12.20 17.32
N PRO A 433 -0.79 12.30 16.72
CA PRO A 433 -0.46 13.41 15.82
C PRO A 433 -1.38 13.48 14.61
N ASP A 434 -1.54 12.38 13.86
CA ASP A 434 -2.38 12.30 12.66
C ASP A 434 -3.85 12.67 12.98
N LEU A 435 -4.34 12.28 14.16
CA LEU A 435 -5.67 12.66 14.66
C LEU A 435 -5.77 14.15 15.00
N ILE A 436 -4.70 14.77 15.53
CA ILE A 436 -4.65 16.21 15.80
C ILE A 436 -4.61 17.00 14.49
N GLU A 437 -3.76 16.62 13.52
CA GLU A 437 -3.71 17.24 12.19
C GLU A 437 -5.05 17.11 11.43
N GLY A 438 -5.74 15.98 11.59
CA GLY A 438 -7.09 15.77 11.05
C GLY A 438 -8.22 16.50 11.79
N GLY A 439 -7.94 17.19 12.91
CA GLY A 439 -8.95 17.86 13.74
C GLY A 439 -9.82 16.93 14.59
N HIS A 440 -9.42 15.68 14.79
CA HIS A 440 -10.12 14.64 15.57
C HIS A 440 -9.74 14.67 17.05
N TYR A 441 -9.79 15.87 17.63
CA TYR A 441 -9.30 16.19 18.98
C TYR A 441 -9.86 15.30 20.10
N GLN A 442 -11.15 14.91 20.03
CA GLN A 442 -11.75 14.02 21.04
C GLN A 442 -11.14 12.61 21.01
N LEU A 443 -11.01 12.01 19.82
CA LEU A 443 -10.43 10.67 19.68
C LEU A 443 -8.93 10.65 20.03
N ALA A 444 -8.21 11.72 19.68
CA ALA A 444 -6.83 11.95 20.11
C ALA A 444 -6.71 12.01 21.64
N TYR A 445 -7.62 12.74 22.31
CA TYR A 445 -7.70 12.81 23.77
C TYR A 445 -8.01 11.46 24.42
N ASP A 446 -8.98 10.71 23.88
CA ASP A 446 -9.37 9.39 24.40
C ASP A 446 -8.21 8.38 24.26
N TYR A 447 -7.42 8.47 23.19
CA TYR A 447 -6.21 7.65 22.99
C TYR A 447 -5.08 8.03 23.97
N LEU A 448 -4.90 9.33 24.24
CA LEU A 448 -3.98 9.80 25.29
C LEU A 448 -4.41 9.35 26.69
N LEU A 449 -5.70 9.40 27.01
CA LEU A 449 -6.25 8.96 28.29
C LEU A 449 -6.04 7.44 28.48
N ALA A 450 -6.40 6.64 27.47
CA ALA A 450 -6.18 5.20 27.49
C ALA A 450 -4.68 4.83 27.59
N TYR A 451 -3.80 5.65 26.99
CA TYR A 451 -2.36 5.51 27.18
C TYR A 451 -1.94 5.82 28.62
N LYS A 452 -2.40 6.94 29.19
CA LYS A 452 -2.14 7.33 30.58
C LYS A 452 -2.50 6.18 31.52
N GLU A 453 -3.74 5.70 31.47
CA GLU A 453 -4.24 4.63 32.35
C GLU A 453 -3.41 3.34 32.28
N LYS A 454 -3.18 2.78 31.08
CA LYS A 454 -2.38 1.54 30.98
C LYS A 454 -0.91 1.75 31.33
N SER A 455 -0.34 2.93 31.10
CA SER A 455 1.04 3.23 31.51
C SER A 455 1.20 3.23 33.04
N PHE A 456 0.22 3.74 33.79
CA PHE A 456 0.18 3.62 35.24
C PHE A 456 0.00 2.17 35.71
N SER A 457 -0.94 1.42 35.12
CA SER A 457 -1.17 0.01 35.48
C SER A 457 0.10 -0.83 35.33
N ALA A 458 0.85 -0.64 34.24
CA ALA A 458 2.10 -1.36 34.02
C ALA A 458 3.19 -1.03 35.05
N ILE A 459 3.21 0.20 35.60
CA ILE A 459 4.12 0.56 36.71
C ILE A 459 3.70 -0.15 38.01
N TYR A 460 2.40 -0.21 38.32
CA TYR A 460 1.91 -0.96 39.48
C TYR A 460 2.17 -2.47 39.36
N GLU A 461 2.07 -3.04 38.15
CA GLU A 461 2.47 -4.42 37.88
C GLU A 461 3.96 -4.62 38.19
N LEU A 462 4.85 -3.75 37.68
CA LEU A 462 6.28 -3.80 37.99
C LEU A 462 6.57 -3.71 39.50
N GLU A 463 5.89 -2.83 40.24
CA GLU A 463 6.06 -2.72 41.70
C GLU A 463 5.63 -3.98 42.46
N SER A 464 4.73 -4.79 41.90
CA SER A 464 4.28 -6.06 42.48
C SER A 464 5.23 -7.25 42.22
N LEU A 465 6.09 -7.17 41.20
CA LEU A 465 7.02 -8.24 40.83
C LEU A 465 8.23 -8.33 41.78
N PRO A 466 8.80 -9.53 42.01
CA PRO A 466 10.12 -9.72 42.60
C PRO A 466 11.22 -8.97 41.83
N LEU A 467 12.34 -8.65 42.49
CA LEU A 467 13.41 -7.83 41.91
C LEU A 467 13.95 -8.39 40.57
N GLU A 468 14.27 -9.68 40.53
CA GLU A 468 14.84 -10.36 39.36
C GLU A 468 13.88 -10.40 38.15
N GLU A 469 12.58 -10.59 38.41
CA GLU A 469 11.53 -10.57 37.37
C GLU A 469 11.24 -9.14 36.91
N ARG A 470 11.31 -8.16 37.84
CA ARG A 470 11.12 -6.74 37.57
C ARG A 470 12.22 -6.19 36.66
N GLU A 471 13.48 -6.51 36.92
CA GLU A 471 14.62 -6.08 36.09
C GLU A 471 14.43 -6.55 34.64
N THR A 472 14.15 -7.84 34.44
CA THR A 472 13.85 -8.42 33.12
C THR A 472 12.66 -7.70 32.45
N LYS A 473 11.59 -7.42 33.20
CA LYS A 473 10.39 -6.77 32.68
C LYS A 473 10.61 -5.29 32.33
N ILE A 474 11.48 -4.60 33.07
CA ILE A 474 11.91 -3.22 32.76
C ILE A 474 12.74 -3.22 31.47
N GLU A 475 13.69 -4.13 31.31
CA GLU A 475 14.51 -4.24 30.10
C GLU A 475 13.65 -4.48 28.84
N GLU A 476 12.63 -5.35 28.92
CA GLU A 476 11.65 -5.56 27.84
C GLU A 476 10.83 -4.29 27.51
N MET A 477 10.45 -3.51 28.54
CA MET A 477 9.53 -2.37 28.38
C MET A 477 10.22 -1.05 28.03
N LEU A 478 11.47 -0.87 28.42
CA LEU A 478 12.20 0.40 28.32
C LEU A 478 12.29 0.93 26.87
N PRO A 479 12.62 0.12 25.83
CA PRO A 479 12.69 0.61 24.46
C PRO A 479 11.34 1.13 23.93
N ALA A 480 10.25 0.43 24.24
CA ALA A 480 8.91 0.85 23.88
C ALA A 480 8.52 2.17 24.58
N LYS A 481 8.84 2.30 25.87
CA LYS A 481 8.55 3.52 26.64
C LYS A 481 9.39 4.73 26.22
N LEU A 482 10.61 4.52 25.71
CA LEU A 482 11.40 5.59 25.09
C LEU A 482 10.79 6.05 23.76
N LYS A 483 10.25 5.14 22.93
CA LYS A 483 9.50 5.50 21.71
C LYS A 483 8.21 6.26 22.05
N ASP A 484 7.44 5.79 23.04
CA ASP A 484 6.22 6.44 23.51
C ASP A 484 6.51 7.88 24.00
N LEU A 485 7.59 8.08 24.76
CA LEU A 485 8.04 9.39 25.23
C LEU A 485 8.35 10.34 24.07
N HIS A 486 9.07 9.86 23.04
CA HIS A 486 9.36 10.67 21.86
C HIS A 486 8.08 11.09 21.13
N MET A 487 7.10 10.18 20.99
CA MET A 487 5.78 10.54 20.45
C MET A 487 5.07 11.59 21.29
N LEU A 488 5.08 11.48 22.62
CA LEU A 488 4.49 12.48 23.51
C LEU A 488 5.16 13.85 23.40
N ARG A 489 6.46 13.91 23.13
CA ARG A 489 7.17 15.17 22.83
C ARG A 489 6.76 15.76 21.47
N ILE A 490 6.62 14.93 20.43
CA ILE A 490 6.11 15.37 19.13
C ILE A 490 4.71 15.98 19.32
N ILE A 491 3.80 15.24 19.98
CA ILE A 491 2.43 15.68 20.27
C ILE A 491 2.45 17.01 21.04
N ALA A 492 3.25 17.13 22.10
CA ALA A 492 3.37 18.37 22.89
C ALA A 492 3.94 19.58 22.12
N ALA A 493 4.66 19.35 21.01
CA ALA A 493 5.22 20.40 20.16
C ALA A 493 4.30 20.83 19.01
N MET A 494 3.13 20.20 18.84
CA MET A 494 2.19 20.49 17.75
C MET A 494 1.51 21.86 17.95
N PRO A 495 1.64 22.81 17.00
CA PRO A 495 1.05 24.15 17.12
C PRO A 495 -0.48 24.14 17.15
N GLU A 496 -1.12 23.11 16.60
CA GLU A 496 -2.58 22.90 16.56
C GLU A 496 -3.20 22.79 17.96
N LEU A 497 -2.42 22.36 18.96
CA LEU A 497 -2.87 22.27 20.35
C LEU A 497 -2.94 23.64 21.05
N GLY A 498 -2.31 24.68 20.50
CA GLY A 498 -2.11 26.00 21.13
C GLY A 498 -3.37 26.84 21.40
N GLY A 499 -4.57 26.26 21.39
CA GLY A 499 -5.82 26.95 21.72
C GLY A 499 -7.11 26.12 21.69
N ALA A 500 -7.09 24.87 21.21
CA ALA A 500 -8.30 24.04 21.07
C ALA A 500 -8.49 23.00 22.19
N ILE A 501 -7.40 22.56 22.82
CA ILE A 501 -7.44 21.61 23.93
C ILE A 501 -6.47 22.12 25.00
N ASP A 502 -6.99 22.37 26.20
CA ASP A 502 -6.15 22.49 27.39
C ASP A 502 -5.68 21.08 27.77
N ILE A 503 -4.74 20.52 26.98
CA ILE A 503 -3.95 19.34 27.36
C ILE A 503 -3.05 19.83 28.49
N ASN A 504 -3.69 19.87 29.66
CA ASN A 504 -3.21 20.46 30.88
C ASN A 504 -1.72 20.16 31.03
N SER A 505 -0.88 21.19 31.08
CA SER A 505 0.58 21.08 31.18
C SER A 505 1.01 20.09 32.27
N GLN A 506 0.19 19.98 33.32
CA GLN A 506 0.20 18.94 34.33
C GLN A 506 0.37 17.50 33.80
N MET A 507 -0.26 17.07 32.70
CA MET A 507 -0.11 15.70 32.19
C MET A 507 1.28 15.45 31.59
N ILE A 508 1.78 16.38 30.80
CA ILE A 508 3.14 16.32 30.24
C ILE A 508 4.17 16.40 31.37
N GLN A 509 3.89 17.20 32.40
CA GLN A 509 4.72 17.34 33.60
C GLN A 509 4.67 16.08 34.49
N GLU A 510 3.50 15.50 34.75
CA GLU A 510 3.31 14.23 35.48
C GLU A 510 4.05 13.08 34.80
N MET A 511 4.00 13.00 33.46
CA MET A 511 4.68 11.95 32.70
C MET A 511 6.19 12.20 32.60
N SER A 512 6.62 13.45 32.43
CA SER A 512 8.05 13.81 32.48
C SER A 512 8.63 13.54 33.86
N MET A 513 7.91 13.87 34.93
CA MET A 513 8.28 13.53 36.31
C MET A 513 8.29 12.01 36.52
N MET A 514 7.29 11.27 36.05
CA MET A 514 7.25 9.80 36.12
C MET A 514 8.49 9.18 35.46
N ILE A 515 8.85 9.63 34.26
CA ILE A 515 10.04 9.15 33.55
C ILE A 515 11.32 9.58 34.27
N LEU A 516 11.41 10.80 34.79
CA LEU A 516 12.54 11.23 35.61
C LEU A 516 12.64 10.41 36.89
N THR A 517 11.53 10.06 37.54
CA THR A 517 11.51 9.23 38.75
C THR A 517 11.92 7.80 38.45
N LEU A 518 11.45 7.23 37.32
CA LEU A 518 11.89 5.92 36.84
C LEU A 518 13.38 5.95 36.50
N ARG A 519 13.86 6.94 35.75
CA ARG A 519 15.27 7.11 35.39
C ARG A 519 16.15 7.38 36.61
N GLU A 520 15.72 8.18 37.57
CA GLU A 520 16.46 8.44 38.80
C GLU A 520 16.45 7.23 39.74
N ARG A 521 15.36 6.46 39.81
CA ARG A 521 15.29 5.21 40.59
C ARG A 521 16.21 4.16 40.00
N GLU A 522 16.12 3.93 38.69
CA GLU A 522 17.08 3.14 37.90
C GLU A 522 18.52 3.61 38.15
N LEU A 523 18.85 4.88 37.89
CA LEU A 523 20.22 5.39 38.05
C LEU A 523 20.71 5.36 39.51
N LYS A 524 19.83 5.53 40.49
CA LYS A 524 20.18 5.50 41.91
C LYS A 524 20.47 4.07 42.37
N ASP A 525 19.60 3.13 42.00
CA ASP A 525 19.77 1.72 42.35
C ASP A 525 20.94 1.11 41.55
N LEU A 526 21.12 1.50 40.27
CA LEU A 526 22.32 1.21 39.47
C LEU A 526 23.58 1.84 40.11
N SER A 527 23.51 3.05 40.66
CA SER A 527 24.66 3.67 41.36
C SER A 527 25.01 2.99 42.68
N ALA A 528 24.01 2.46 43.40
CA ALA A 528 24.21 1.67 44.60
C ALA A 528 24.79 0.28 44.26
N PHE A 529 24.40 -0.29 43.13
CA PHE A 529 24.90 -1.56 42.60
C PHE A 529 26.32 -1.44 42.02
N ILE A 530 26.64 -0.37 41.28
CA ILE A 530 27.99 -0.06 40.76
C ILE A 530 29.00 0.23 41.90
N GLN A 531 28.53 0.59 43.10
CA GLN A 531 29.38 0.70 44.29
C GLN A 531 29.76 -0.66 44.91
N ASP A 532 29.15 -1.77 44.51
CA ASP A 532 29.61 -3.12 44.84
C ASP A 532 30.67 -3.58 43.84
N GLU A 533 31.88 -3.94 44.31
CA GLU A 533 33.12 -3.81 43.52
C GLU A 533 33.31 -4.81 42.34
N ARG A 534 32.30 -5.63 42.00
CA ARG A 534 32.50 -6.90 41.28
C ARG A 534 32.14 -6.94 39.79
N ALA A 535 31.59 -5.88 39.20
CA ALA A 535 31.30 -5.82 37.76
C ALA A 535 31.78 -4.49 37.17
N LYS A 536 32.79 -4.55 36.28
CA LYS A 536 33.57 -3.35 35.89
C LYS A 536 33.84 -3.12 34.40
N GLU A 537 33.36 -3.98 33.49
CA GLU A 537 33.47 -3.75 32.03
C GLU A 537 32.09 -3.65 31.36
N ASP A 538 31.32 -4.73 31.25
CA ASP A 538 30.04 -4.73 30.49
C ASP A 538 29.00 -3.71 31.00
N GLN A 539 29.03 -3.39 32.30
CA GLN A 539 28.09 -2.45 32.94
C GLN A 539 28.46 -0.97 32.71
N PHE A 540 29.73 -0.68 32.43
CA PHE A 540 30.15 0.68 32.09
C PHE A 540 29.59 1.11 30.73
N ASP A 541 29.44 0.14 29.81
CA ASP A 541 28.87 0.37 28.49
C ASP A 541 27.37 0.69 28.56
N LEU A 542 26.61 -0.03 29.39
CA LEU A 542 25.19 0.25 29.65
C LEU A 542 24.99 1.63 30.32
N TYR A 543 25.81 1.93 31.34
CA TYR A 543 25.80 3.24 32.00
C TYR A 543 26.14 4.38 31.03
N THR A 544 27.07 4.17 30.10
CA THR A 544 27.44 5.17 29.09
C THR A 544 26.29 5.40 28.10
N ARG A 545 25.64 4.34 27.61
CA ARG A 545 24.46 4.44 26.71
C ARG A 545 23.24 5.11 27.36
N LEU A 546 23.02 4.94 28.66
CA LEU A 546 21.94 5.60 29.42
C LEU A 546 22.28 7.06 29.81
N LYS A 547 23.56 7.41 29.76
CA LYS A 547 24.11 8.73 30.08
C LYS A 547 24.28 9.61 28.83
N ASP A 548 24.51 9.02 27.67
CA ASP A 548 24.61 9.76 26.41
C ASP A 548 23.34 10.59 26.20
N PRO A 549 23.46 11.92 26.05
CA PRO A 549 22.32 12.73 25.69
C PRO A 549 21.93 12.36 24.26
N LEU A 550 20.69 11.93 24.04
CA LEU A 550 20.07 12.09 22.72
C LEU A 550 20.29 13.55 22.32
N GLU A 551 21.02 13.77 21.22
CA GLU A 551 21.33 15.11 20.72
C GLU A 551 20.02 15.81 20.33
N LEU A 552 19.46 16.53 21.29
CA LEU A 552 18.36 17.45 21.05
C LEU A 552 18.89 18.48 20.04
N THR A 553 18.17 18.66 18.93
CA THR A 553 18.52 19.70 17.97
C THR A 553 18.62 21.05 18.70
N PRO A 554 19.50 21.97 18.27
CA PRO A 554 19.76 23.21 19.02
C PRO A 554 18.48 23.98 19.39
N GLN A 555 17.50 24.02 18.48
CA GLN A 555 16.17 24.61 18.70
C GLN A 555 15.40 23.96 19.86
N VAL A 556 15.44 22.64 20.02
CA VAL A 556 14.77 21.95 21.13
C VAL A 556 15.54 22.15 22.44
N SER A 557 16.87 22.20 22.40
CA SER A 557 17.67 22.54 23.58
C SER A 557 17.43 23.98 24.06
N GLU A 558 17.24 24.93 23.15
CA GLU A 558 16.84 26.32 23.47
C GLU A 558 15.42 26.38 24.05
N GLN A 559 14.47 25.63 23.50
CA GLN A 559 13.11 25.53 24.06
C GLN A 559 13.08 24.95 25.47
N PHE A 560 13.90 23.93 25.77
CA PHE A 560 14.04 23.41 27.13
C PHE A 560 14.66 24.44 28.08
N GLN A 561 15.72 25.15 27.68
CA GLN A 561 16.29 26.23 28.51
C GLN A 561 15.30 27.38 28.76
N ALA A 562 14.48 27.74 27.77
CA ALA A 562 13.44 28.75 27.93
C ALA A 562 12.38 28.32 28.96
N LEU A 563 11.91 27.06 28.90
CA LEU A 563 10.96 26.51 29.86
C LEU A 563 11.56 26.40 31.27
N GLU A 564 12.81 25.95 31.39
CA GLU A 564 13.51 25.79 32.67
C GLU A 564 13.76 27.14 33.37
N GLN A 565 14.06 28.20 32.60
CA GLN A 565 14.09 29.58 33.10
C GLN A 565 12.70 30.06 33.54
N GLN A 566 11.65 29.73 32.80
CA GLN A 566 10.26 30.13 33.12
C GLN A 566 9.76 29.45 34.41
N VAL A 567 10.09 28.17 34.62
CA VAL A 567 9.82 27.44 35.87
C VAL A 567 10.63 28.02 37.04
N SER A 568 11.92 28.29 36.85
CA SER A 568 12.77 28.91 37.88
C SER A 568 12.28 30.29 38.33
N GLN A 569 11.69 31.07 37.40
CA GLN A 569 11.03 32.35 37.71
C GLN A 569 9.69 32.16 38.44
N SER A 570 8.99 31.04 38.22
CA SER A 570 7.75 30.73 38.95
C SER A 570 8.01 30.28 40.40
N GLU A 571 9.05 29.48 40.65
CA GLU A 571 9.38 28.98 42.00
C GLU A 571 9.97 30.05 42.93
N THR A 572 10.60 31.09 42.36
CA THR A 572 11.08 32.26 43.13
C THR A 572 9.97 33.29 43.41
N GLY A 573 8.81 33.15 42.77
CA GLY A 573 7.61 33.93 43.03
C GLY A 573 6.89 33.52 44.31
N SER A 574 7.44 33.88 45.48
CA SER A 574 6.75 33.75 46.77
C SER A 574 5.46 34.58 46.77
N VAL A 575 4.34 33.97 46.38
CA VAL A 575 2.99 34.54 46.53
C VAL A 575 2.66 34.62 48.01
N VAL A 576 3.03 35.74 48.63
CA VAL A 576 2.47 36.16 49.91
C VAL A 576 1.00 36.49 49.65
N VAL A 577 0.12 35.55 50.00
CA VAL A 577 -1.34 35.78 50.00
C VAL A 577 -1.67 36.74 51.14
N GLU A 578 -1.54 38.04 50.87
CA GLU A 578 -1.98 39.08 51.79
C GLU A 578 -3.51 39.18 51.72
N ILE A 579 -4.17 38.54 52.69
CA ILE A 579 -5.63 38.55 52.82
C ILE A 579 -6.06 39.95 53.28
N ILE A 580 -6.46 40.80 52.34
CA ILE A 580 -7.18 42.05 52.63
C ILE A 580 -8.68 41.80 52.46
N THR A 581 -9.34 41.48 53.58
CA THR A 581 -10.79 41.60 53.72
C THR A 581 -11.19 43.06 53.94
N THR A 582 -12.02 43.62 53.05
CA THR A 582 -12.82 44.80 53.37
C THR A 582 -14.19 44.77 52.70
N GLU A 583 -15.22 45.16 53.46
CA GLU A 583 -16.63 45.15 53.08
C GLU A 583 -17.06 46.28 52.12
N ALA A 584 -18.12 45.99 51.35
CA ALA A 584 -19.26 46.84 50.97
C ALA A 584 -19.07 48.33 50.58
N ALA A 585 -19.61 48.74 49.41
CA ALA A 585 -20.99 49.27 49.31
C ALA A 585 -21.33 49.97 47.97
N THR A 586 -22.63 49.90 47.60
CA THR A 586 -23.45 50.87 46.81
C THR A 586 -23.15 51.23 45.34
N ASP A 587 -24.01 50.67 44.48
CA ASP A 587 -24.96 51.36 43.54
C ASP A 587 -24.46 52.12 42.27
N PRO A 588 -25.23 52.12 41.15
CA PRO A 588 -24.72 52.39 39.80
C PRO A 588 -25.13 53.75 39.20
N ARG A 589 -24.56 54.09 38.02
CA ARG A 589 -25.26 54.80 36.91
C ARG A 589 -24.37 55.06 35.67
N LEU A 590 -24.96 54.86 34.48
CA LEU A 590 -24.70 55.56 33.19
C LEU A 590 -23.26 55.40 32.60
N GLU A 591 -22.94 55.44 31.31
CA GLU A 591 -23.61 55.66 30.01
C GLU A 591 -22.64 55.17 28.87
N VAL A 592 -22.91 55.05 27.56
CA VAL A 592 -24.06 55.37 26.67
C VAL A 592 -23.98 54.52 25.36
N SER A 593 -25.09 54.41 24.62
CA SER A 593 -25.22 54.22 23.14
C SER A 593 -24.64 52.99 22.42
N HIS A 594 -25.56 52.15 21.91
CA HIS A 594 -25.40 51.42 20.64
C HIS A 594 -26.17 52.13 19.51
N ALA A 595 -25.65 51.96 18.29
CA ALA A 595 -26.38 51.84 17.02
C ALA A 595 -27.29 52.99 16.51
N ASN A 596 -26.91 53.52 15.35
CA ASN A 596 -27.77 54.00 14.24
C ASN A 596 -26.84 54.51 13.13
N LYS A 597 -27.17 54.48 11.82
CA LYS A 597 -28.29 53.93 11.05
C LYS A 597 -27.86 53.95 9.58
N ALA A 598 -28.30 53.00 8.75
CA ALA A 598 -28.08 53.07 7.31
C ALA A 598 -29.16 53.96 6.64
N GLU A 599 -28.78 54.75 5.65
CA GLU A 599 -29.71 55.46 4.77
C GLU A 599 -29.28 55.27 3.30
N ASP A 600 -30.26 54.92 2.46
CA ASP A 600 -30.20 54.96 1.01
C ASP A 600 -29.94 56.38 0.51
N GLU A 601 -29.35 56.53 -0.68
CA GLU A 601 -29.89 57.50 -1.64
C GLU A 601 -29.60 57.10 -3.10
N THR A 602 -30.61 57.28 -3.94
CA THR A 602 -30.64 56.98 -5.38
C THR A 602 -30.72 58.27 -6.20
N GLU A 603 -30.02 58.35 -7.34
CA GLU A 603 -30.38 59.06 -8.59
C GLU A 603 -29.21 58.84 -9.60
N SER A 604 -29.37 58.50 -10.89
CA SER A 604 -30.20 58.98 -12.01
C SER A 604 -29.51 60.07 -12.85
N SER A 605 -29.53 59.89 -14.20
CA SER A 605 -28.99 60.78 -15.27
C SER A 605 -27.46 61.02 -15.26
N ASP A 606 -26.76 61.12 -16.39
CA ASP A 606 -27.14 61.16 -17.82
C ASP A 606 -26.47 60.05 -18.66
#